data_AF-A0AAU1EDQ1-F1
#
_entry.id   AF-A0AAU1EDQ1-F1
#
_cell.length_a   1.000
_cell.length_b   1.000
_cell.length_c   1.000
_cell.angle_alpha   90.00
_cell.angle_beta   90.00
_cell.angle_gamma   90.00
#
_symmetry.space_group_name_H-M   'P 1'
#
loop_
_entity.id
_entity.type
_entity.pdbx_description
1 polymer ?
#
loop_
_entity_poly.entity_id
_entity_poly.type
_entity_poly.pdbx_seq_one_letter_code
_entity_poly.pdbx_strand_id
1 'polypeptide(L)'
;MSLWDRAPVDAVLYERVDVDDGYGGTVPGLGPGHPLKVFAQQISDGTGSDDNWAAPVMMKLYSKTNPCDRWSEVHMDGDVWTVVQQPKWRRNSPKTQHYVASIEKRGG
;
A
#
# COMPACT_ATOMS: atom_id res chain seq x y z
N MET A 1 12.30 13.08 15.50
CA MET A 1 11.75 13.52 14.20
C MET A 1 10.45 12.79 13.97
N SER A 2 9.35 13.50 13.76
CA SER A 2 8.03 12.91 13.55
C SER A 2 7.92 12.43 12.11
N LEU A 3 7.25 11.29 11.88
CA LEU A 3 6.97 10.78 10.54
C LEU A 3 6.24 11.81 9.65
N TRP A 4 5.45 12.68 10.29
CA TRP A 4 4.69 13.74 9.63
C TRP A 4 5.53 14.98 9.27
N ASP A 5 6.80 15.03 9.65
CA ASP A 5 7.72 16.13 9.28
C ASP A 5 8.33 15.92 7.88
N ARG A 6 8.14 14.75 7.26
CA ARG A 6 8.54 14.50 5.86
C ARG A 6 7.52 15.08 4.89
N ALA A 7 7.94 15.39 3.67
CA ALA A 7 6.97 15.74 2.63
C ALA A 7 6.12 14.51 2.27
N PRO A 8 4.79 14.63 2.17
CA PRO A 8 3.96 13.56 1.65
C PRO A 8 4.23 13.36 0.16
N VAL A 9 4.15 12.11 -0.29
CA VAL A 9 4.28 11.70 -1.69
C VAL A 9 2.91 11.48 -2.32
N ASP A 10 2.84 11.70 -3.63
CA ASP A 10 1.66 11.38 -4.43
C ASP A 10 1.64 9.89 -4.75
N ALA A 11 0.51 9.26 -4.48
CA ALA A 11 0.25 7.87 -4.85
C ALA A 11 -1.13 7.73 -5.49
N VAL A 12 -1.30 6.70 -6.29
CA VAL A 12 -2.61 6.26 -6.80
C VAL A 12 -2.87 4.87 -6.26
N LEU A 13 -3.91 4.73 -5.46
CA LEU A 13 -4.38 3.47 -4.91
C LEU A 13 -5.45 2.87 -5.82
N TYR A 14 -5.30 1.61 -6.18
CA TYR A 14 -6.34 0.85 -6.85
C TYR A 14 -7.10 -0.02 -5.86
N GLU A 15 -8.43 0.08 -5.91
CA GLU A 15 -9.33 -0.77 -5.14
C GLU A 15 -9.24 -2.23 -5.62
N ARG A 16 -9.41 -3.18 -4.70
CA ARG A 16 -9.63 -4.59 -5.03
C ARG A 16 -11.13 -4.84 -5.16
N VAL A 17 -11.58 -5.15 -6.37
CA VAL A 17 -12.97 -5.49 -6.67
C VAL A 17 -13.08 -6.95 -7.09
N ASP A 18 -14.22 -7.57 -6.83
CA ASP A 18 -14.51 -8.90 -7.33
C ASP A 18 -15.09 -8.76 -8.74
N VAL A 19 -14.43 -9.37 -9.73
CA VAL A 19 -14.78 -9.32 -11.16
C VAL A 19 -15.29 -10.68 -11.59
N ASP A 20 -16.30 -10.71 -12.45
CA ASP A 20 -16.83 -11.95 -13.04
C ASP A 20 -15.73 -12.69 -13.81
N ASP A 21 -15.58 -13.99 -13.53
CA ASP A 21 -14.59 -14.86 -14.17
C ASP A 21 -15.07 -15.47 -15.50
N GLY A 22 -16.34 -15.25 -15.88
CA GLY A 22 -16.95 -15.78 -17.10
C GLY A 22 -17.47 -17.22 -16.97
N TYR A 23 -17.34 -17.84 -15.79
CA TYR A 23 -17.77 -19.21 -15.49
C TYR A 23 -18.78 -19.27 -14.34
N GLY A 24 -19.33 -18.12 -13.92
CA GLY A 24 -20.27 -18.01 -12.81
C GLY A 24 -19.60 -17.87 -11.44
N GLY A 25 -18.28 -17.68 -11.41
CA GLY A 25 -17.51 -17.32 -10.23
C GLY A 25 -17.03 -15.86 -10.27
N THR A 26 -16.23 -15.48 -9.28
CA THR A 26 -15.57 -14.17 -9.26
C THR A 26 -14.09 -14.32 -8.94
N VAL A 27 -13.27 -13.46 -9.54
CA VAL A 27 -11.83 -13.35 -9.31
C VAL A 27 -11.48 -11.94 -8.84
N PRO A 28 -10.39 -11.78 -8.06
CA PRO A 28 -9.90 -10.46 -7.71
C PRO A 28 -9.46 -9.68 -8.97
N GLY A 29 -9.99 -8.48 -9.15
CA GLY A 29 -9.58 -7.55 -10.18
C GLY A 29 -9.23 -6.17 -9.62
N LEU A 30 -8.68 -5.34 -10.51
CA LEU A 30 -8.37 -3.94 -10.22
C LEU A 30 -9.61 -3.09 -10.45
N GLY A 31 -10.01 -2.40 -9.38
CA GLY A 31 -11.09 -1.43 -9.38
C GLY A 31 -10.62 -0.02 -9.73
N PRO A 32 -11.41 1.02 -9.39
CA PRO A 32 -11.04 2.40 -9.65
C PRO A 32 -9.75 2.81 -8.92
N GLY A 33 -9.02 3.74 -9.55
CA GLY A 33 -7.85 4.39 -8.99
C GLY A 33 -8.23 5.63 -8.17
N HIS A 34 -7.65 5.77 -6.98
CA HIS A 34 -7.87 6.86 -6.05
C HIS A 34 -6.56 7.60 -5.79
N PRO A 35 -6.42 8.88 -6.20
CA PRO A 35 -5.26 9.67 -5.84
C PRO A 35 -5.25 9.94 -4.33
N LEU A 36 -4.10 9.75 -3.69
CA LEU A 36 -3.91 10.01 -2.27
C LEU A 36 -2.52 10.58 -1.97
N LYS A 37 -2.46 11.40 -0.91
CA LYS A 37 -1.21 11.86 -0.31
C LYS A 37 -0.84 10.92 0.83
N VAL A 38 0.34 10.30 0.74
CA VAL A 38 0.83 9.36 1.75
C VAL A 38 2.19 9.75 2.27
N PHE A 39 2.53 9.27 3.46
CA PHE A 39 3.90 9.25 3.94
C PHE A 39 4.40 7.83 3.81
N ALA A 40 5.49 7.64 3.08
CA ALA A 40 6.11 6.34 2.87
C ALA A 40 7.30 6.16 3.84
N GLN A 41 7.34 5.02 4.52
CA GLN A 41 8.47 4.60 5.33
C GLN A 41 8.96 3.24 4.85
N GLN A 42 10.22 3.19 4.41
CA GLN A 42 10.84 1.94 4.04
C GLN A 42 11.04 1.04 5.27
N ILE A 43 10.67 -0.24 5.14
CA ILE A 43 10.82 -1.28 6.16
C ILE A 43 11.98 -2.21 5.80
N SER A 44 12.11 -2.52 4.51
CA SER A 44 13.12 -3.41 3.94
C SER A 44 13.63 -2.79 2.64
N ASP A 45 14.94 -2.87 2.41
CA ASP A 45 15.59 -2.52 1.16
C ASP A 45 15.77 -3.72 0.22
N GLY A 46 15.23 -4.86 0.60
CA GLY A 46 15.37 -6.11 -0.13
C GLY A 46 16.75 -6.76 -0.01
N THR A 47 17.63 -6.20 0.83
CA THR A 47 18.94 -6.78 1.13
C THR A 47 18.85 -7.63 2.41
N GLY A 48 18.35 -8.85 2.25
CA GLY A 48 18.29 -9.84 3.32
C GLY A 48 18.39 -11.22 2.73
N SER A 49 19.56 -11.85 2.85
CA SER A 49 19.80 -13.21 2.38
C SER A 49 19.71 -14.17 3.58
N ASP A 50 18.53 -14.71 3.81
CA ASP A 50 18.43 -16.07 4.37
C ASP A 50 18.09 -16.98 3.18
N ASP A 51 18.97 -17.94 2.89
CA ASP A 51 18.78 -18.99 1.88
C ASP A 51 18.65 -18.58 0.40
N ASN A 52 19.57 -17.76 -0.13
CA ASN A 52 19.70 -17.50 -1.59
C ASN A 52 18.50 -16.81 -2.27
N TRP A 53 17.53 -16.31 -1.50
CA TRP A 53 16.43 -15.49 -2.00
C TRP A 53 16.67 -14.02 -1.65
N ALA A 54 16.50 -13.13 -2.63
CA ALA A 54 16.44 -11.70 -2.35
C ALA A 54 15.15 -11.42 -1.57
N ALA A 55 15.27 -10.83 -0.39
CA ALA A 55 14.11 -10.31 0.33
C ALA A 55 13.41 -9.24 -0.54
N PRO A 56 12.09 -9.12 -0.48
CA PRO A 56 11.41 -8.09 -1.24
C PRO A 56 11.57 -6.71 -0.58
N VAL A 57 11.51 -5.66 -1.41
CA VAL A 57 11.50 -4.27 -0.95
C VAL A 57 10.11 -3.98 -0.37
N MET A 58 10.06 -3.57 0.91
CA MET A 58 8.80 -3.33 1.61
C MET A 58 8.72 -1.90 2.15
N MET A 59 7.52 -1.33 2.12
CA MET A 59 7.23 -0.02 2.69
C MET A 59 5.94 -0.04 3.52
N LYS A 60 5.87 0.83 4.53
CA LYS A 60 4.63 1.22 5.19
C LYS A 60 4.14 2.52 4.60
N LEU A 61 2.87 2.56 4.24
CA LEU A 61 2.16 3.77 3.86
C LEU A 61 1.31 4.28 4.99
N TYR A 62 1.38 5.57 5.23
CA TYR A 62 0.59 6.28 6.22
C TYR A 62 -0.28 7.31 5.50
N SER A 63 -1.59 7.18 5.64
CA SER A 63 -2.57 8.08 5.02
C SER A 63 -3.48 8.69 6.07
N LYS A 64 -3.98 9.91 5.82
CA LYS A 64 -5.05 10.52 6.62
C LYS A 64 -6.44 10.03 6.22
N THR A 65 -6.59 9.55 5.00
CA THR A 65 -7.85 9.10 4.42
C THR A 65 -7.77 7.64 4.01
N ASN A 66 -8.91 6.97 3.98
CA ASN A 66 -9.06 5.64 3.40
C ASN A 66 -10.18 5.69 2.35
N PRO A 67 -9.84 5.79 1.05
CA PRO A 67 -10.84 6.02 0.01
C PRO A 67 -11.66 4.76 -0.32
N CYS A 68 -11.14 3.56 0.00
CA CYS A 68 -11.83 2.29 -0.20
C CYS A 68 -11.44 1.28 0.90
N ASP A 69 -12.26 0.26 1.10
CA ASP A 69 -12.07 -0.72 2.17
C ASP A 69 -11.01 -1.79 1.83
N ARG A 70 -10.83 -2.08 0.54
CA ARG A 70 -9.90 -3.12 0.06
C ARG A 70 -8.93 -2.52 -0.94
N TRP A 71 -7.66 -2.48 -0.55
CA TRP A 71 -6.58 -2.00 -1.39
C TRP A 71 -5.99 -3.18 -2.18
N SER A 72 -5.71 -3.00 -3.47
CA SER A 72 -5.04 -4.00 -4.30
C SER A 72 -3.60 -3.63 -4.56
N GLU A 73 -3.40 -2.48 -5.21
CA GLU A 73 -2.11 -2.03 -5.71
C GLU A 73 -1.97 -0.53 -5.50
N VAL A 74 -0.74 -0.06 -5.32
CA VAL A 74 -0.43 1.36 -5.18
C VAL A 74 0.64 1.71 -6.19
N HIS A 75 0.36 2.73 -6.99
CA HIS A 75 1.34 3.31 -7.92
C HIS A 75 1.95 4.54 -7.26
N MET A 76 3.27 4.56 -7.12
CA MET A 76 3.99 5.62 -6.41
C MET A 76 5.39 5.74 -7.01
N ASP A 77 5.80 6.97 -7.33
CA ASP A 77 7.11 7.27 -7.94
C ASP A 77 7.42 6.48 -9.22
N GLY A 78 6.37 6.14 -10.01
CA GLY A 78 6.49 5.35 -11.24
C GLY A 78 6.60 3.84 -11.02
N ASP A 79 6.72 3.39 -9.76
CA ASP A 79 6.75 1.98 -9.39
C ASP A 79 5.34 1.46 -9.06
N VAL A 80 5.14 0.16 -9.26
CA VAL A 80 3.93 -0.57 -8.86
C VAL A 80 4.22 -1.37 -7.59
N TRP A 81 3.37 -1.18 -6.59
CA TRP A 81 3.48 -1.81 -5.29
C TRP A 81 2.25 -2.65 -4.99
N THR A 82 2.44 -3.90 -4.59
CA THR A 82 1.36 -4.79 -4.16
C THR A 82 1.05 -4.55 -2.69
N VAL A 83 -0.24 -4.45 -2.34
CA VAL A 83 -0.63 -4.30 -0.93
C VAL A 83 -0.61 -5.65 -0.23
N VAL A 84 0.36 -5.84 0.66
CA VAL A 84 0.54 -7.08 1.44
C VAL A 84 -0.18 -7.03 2.79
N GLN A 85 -0.42 -5.84 3.33
CA GLN A 85 -1.28 -5.65 4.50
C GLN A 85 -2.25 -4.50 4.28
N GLN A 86 -3.55 -4.84 4.38
CA GLN A 86 -4.65 -3.89 4.24
C GLN A 86 -4.56 -2.74 5.25
N PRO A 87 -5.05 -1.55 4.88
CA PRO A 87 -5.00 -0.36 5.74
C PRO A 87 -5.70 -0.64 7.07
N LYS A 88 -4.96 -0.45 8.17
CA LYS A 88 -5.53 -0.50 9.52
C LYS A 88 -5.63 0.91 10.06
N TRP A 89 -6.82 1.25 10.56
CA TRP A 89 -7.00 2.49 11.28
C TRP A 89 -6.18 2.48 12.58
N ARG A 90 -5.48 3.59 12.84
CA ARG A 90 -4.70 3.84 14.05
C ARG A 90 -5.17 5.15 14.67
N ARG A 91 -5.55 5.09 15.95
CA ARG A 91 -5.96 6.24 16.74
C ARG A 91 -5.32 6.18 18.12
N ASN A 92 -4.20 6.90 18.26
CA ASN A 92 -3.62 7.18 19.59
C ASN A 92 -4.14 8.53 20.16
N SER A 93 -4.45 9.50 19.29
CA SER A 93 -5.07 10.79 19.62
C SER A 93 -5.76 11.38 18.36
N PRO A 94 -6.65 12.39 18.45
CA PRO A 94 -7.26 13.02 17.27
C PRO A 94 -6.24 13.56 16.25
N LYS A 95 -5.13 14.15 16.73
CA LYS A 95 -4.06 14.69 15.88
C LYS A 95 -3.24 13.59 15.16
N THR A 96 -3.22 12.39 15.72
CA THR A 96 -2.45 11.26 15.21
C THR A 96 -3.33 10.18 14.57
N GLN A 97 -4.57 10.50 14.18
CA GLN A 97 -5.40 9.59 13.40
C GLN A 97 -4.80 9.39 12.02
N HIS A 98 -4.66 8.12 11.61
CA HIS A 98 -4.18 7.73 10.29
C HIS A 98 -4.50 6.27 9.99
N TYR A 99 -4.38 5.90 8.72
CA TYR A 99 -4.40 4.53 8.22
C TYR A 99 -2.97 4.08 7.93
N VAL A 100 -2.67 2.81 8.24
CA VAL A 100 -1.38 2.20 7.93
C VAL A 100 -1.59 0.96 7.07
N ALA A 101 -1.01 0.96 5.87
CA ALA A 101 -0.93 -0.22 5.01
C ALA A 101 0.54 -0.63 4.83
N SER A 102 0.80 -1.89 4.51
CA SER A 102 2.12 -2.36 4.11
C SER A 102 2.07 -2.78 2.65
N ILE A 103 3.08 -2.36 1.89
CA ILE A 103 3.19 -2.61 0.45
C ILE A 103 4.55 -3.22 0.13
N GLU A 104 4.59 -3.96 -0.97
CA GLU A 104 5.77 -4.65 -1.47
C GLU A 104 6.00 -4.27 -2.93
N LYS A 105 7.26 -4.02 -3.32
CA LYS A 105 7.58 -3.66 -4.71
C LYS A 105 7.34 -4.84 -5.64
N ARG A 106 6.55 -4.64 -6.70
CA ARG A 106 6.27 -5.69 -7.69
C ARG A 106 7.40 -5.74 -8.73
N GLY A 107 8.03 -6.91 -8.87
CA GLY A 107 9.16 -7.12 -9.77
C GLY A 107 10.46 -6.61 -9.16
N GLY A 108 11.17 -7.50 -8.47
CA GLY A 108 12.56 -7.32 -8.05
C GLY A 108 13.53 -7.78 -9.12
#